data_AF-A0A538NG71-F1
#
_entry.id   AF-A0A538NG71-F1
#
_cell.length_a   1.000
_cell.length_b   1.000
_cell.length_c   1.000
_cell.angle_alpha   90.00
_cell.angle_beta   90.00
_cell.angle_gamma   90.00
#
_symmetry.space_group_name_H-M   'P 1'
#
loop_
_entity.id
_entity.type
_entity.pdbx_description
1 polymer ?
#
loop_
_entity_poly.entity_id
_entity_poly.type
_entity_poly.pdbx_seq_one_letter_code
_entity_poly.pdbx_strand_id
1 'polypeptide(L)'
;EIGTRKALGARRRTILLQFLIESTALCLLGGFIGLTFAYVMCFGIGKAFPSFPINFSFNLVVASMIVSVLTGLFSGFAPAWTASRLDPVTALRYE
;
A
#
# COMPACT_ATOMS: atom_id res chain seq x y z
N GLU A 1 17.65 10.72 -6.77
CA GLU A 1 17.09 9.74 -7.74
C GLU A 1 15.88 10.20 -8.56
N ILE A 2 14.80 10.71 -7.95
CA ILE A 2 13.60 11.16 -8.71
C ILE A 2 13.96 12.36 -9.61
N GLY A 3 14.82 13.25 -9.10
CA GLY A 3 15.39 14.37 -9.84
C GLY A 3 16.21 13.93 -11.05
N THR A 4 17.07 12.92 -10.87
CA THR A 4 17.90 12.38 -11.95
C THR A 4 17.07 11.65 -13.02
N ARG A 5 16.08 10.83 -12.64
CA ARG A 5 15.16 10.19 -13.60
C ARG A 5 14.36 11.24 -14.40
N LYS A 6 13.92 12.32 -13.76
CA LYS A 6 13.21 13.40 -14.44
C LYS A 6 14.12 14.24 -15.33
N ALA A 7 15.37 14.47 -14.92
CA ALA A 7 16.39 15.15 -15.73
C ALA A 7 16.78 14.35 -16.99
N LEU A 8 16.73 13.02 -16.91
CA LEU A 8 16.91 12.10 -18.04
C LEU A 8 15.66 11.99 -18.95
N GLY A 9 14.61 12.76 -18.69
CA GLY A 9 13.41 12.83 -19.53
C GLY A 9 12.28 11.87 -19.15
N ALA A 10 12.31 11.25 -17.98
CA ALA A 10 11.18 10.42 -17.53
C ALA A 10 9.88 11.24 -17.46
N ARG A 11 8.83 10.76 -18.14
CA ARG A 11 7.51 11.41 -18.14
C ARG A 11 6.93 11.41 -16.72
N ARG A 12 6.24 12.50 -16.37
CA ARG A 12 5.54 12.65 -15.07
C ARG A 12 4.64 11.45 -14.73
N ARG A 13 3.97 10.89 -15.75
CA ARG A 13 3.10 9.71 -15.62
C ARG A 13 3.87 8.44 -15.22
N THR A 14 5.10 8.27 -15.69
CA THR A 14 5.94 7.10 -15.34
C THR A 14 6.32 7.14 -13.86
N ILE A 15 6.74 8.31 -13.37
CA ILE A 15 7.11 8.51 -11.95
C ILE A 15 5.87 8.29 -11.06
N LEU A 16 4.73 8.84 -11.47
CA LEU A 16 3.47 8.70 -10.73
C LEU A 16 3.03 7.24 -10.64
N LEU A 17 3.06 6.50 -11.76
CA LEU A 17 2.70 5.08 -11.78
C LEU A 17 3.65 4.23 -10.95
N GLN A 18 4.96 4.50 -10.98
CA GLN A 18 5.93 3.75 -10.18
C GLN A 18 5.63 3.86 -8.68
N PHE A 19 5.47 5.09 -8.17
CA PHE A 19 5.16 5.30 -6.76
C PHE A 19 3.81 4.71 -6.36
N LEU A 20 2.80 4.81 -7.23
CA LEU A 20 1.48 4.27 -6.95
C LEU A 20 1.49 2.73 -6.93
N ILE A 21 2.24 2.09 -7.83
CA ILE A 21 2.42 0.63 -7.83
C ILE A 21 3.17 0.20 -6.58
N GLU A 22 4.22 0.92 -6.19
CA GLU A 22 5.02 0.61 -5.00
C GLU A 22 4.20 0.74 -3.71
N SER A 23 3.44 1.83 -3.55
CA SER A 23 2.57 2.03 -2.38
C SER A 23 1.46 0.99 -2.32
N THR A 24 0.85 0.66 -3.47
CA THR A 24 -0.22 -0.34 -3.54
C THR A 24 0.33 -1.74 -3.27
N ALA A 25 1.51 -2.08 -3.79
CA ALA A 25 2.16 -3.36 -3.53
C ALA A 25 2.50 -3.53 -2.05
N LEU A 26 3.02 -2.48 -1.39
CA LEU A 26 3.29 -2.50 0.05
C LEU A 26 2.01 -2.67 0.88
N CYS A 27 0.91 -1.98 0.52
CA CYS A 27 -0.38 -2.17 1.19
C CYS A 27 -0.96 -3.56 0.98
N LEU A 28 -0.83 -4.13 -0.23
CA LEU A 28 -1.27 -5.51 -0.49
C LEU A 28 -0.48 -6.53 0.33
N LEU A 29 0.84 -6.38 0.40
CA LEU A 29 1.70 -7.23 1.23
C LEU A 29 1.33 -7.10 2.72
N GLY A 30 1.17 -5.87 3.21
CA GLY A 30 0.73 -5.61 4.58
C GLY A 30 -0.66 -6.19 4.88
N GLY A 31 -1.60 -6.08 3.92
CA GLY A 31 -2.92 -6.67 4.00
C GLY A 31 -2.87 -8.20 4.07
N PHE A 32 -2.02 -8.84 3.27
CA PHE A 32 -1.84 -10.30 3.28
C PHE A 32 -1.24 -10.80 4.60
N ILE A 33 -0.24 -10.09 5.14
CA ILE A 33 0.36 -10.37 6.44
C ILE A 33 -0.67 -10.20 7.55
N GLY A 34 -1.42 -9.10 7.54
CA GLY A 34 -2.49 -8.84 8.50
C GLY A 34 -3.59 -9.88 8.46
N LEU A 35 -4.00 -10.33 7.27
CA LEU A 35 -5.00 -11.38 7.10
C LEU A 35 -4.53 -12.71 7.68
N THR A 36 -3.28 -13.07 7.39
CA THR A 36 -2.65 -14.30 7.90
C THR A 36 -2.58 -14.26 9.43
N PHE A 37 -2.19 -13.11 9.99
CA PHE A 37 -2.13 -12.91 11.44
C PHE A 37 -3.52 -13.00 12.10
N ALA A 38 -4.54 -12.38 11.49
CA ALA A 38 -5.92 -12.45 11.96
C ALA A 38 -6.47 -13.90 11.94
N TYR A 39 -6.15 -14.66 10.89
CA TYR A 39 -6.53 -16.07 10.79
C TYR A 39 -5.88 -16.92 11.88
N VAL A 40 -4.57 -16.77 12.11
CA VAL A 40 -3.85 -17.49 13.17
C VAL A 40 -4.41 -17.15 14.55
N MET A 41 -4.72 -15.88 14.81
CA MET A 41 -5.35 -15.46 16.05
C MET A 41 -6.75 -16.06 16.23
N CYS A 42 -7.60 -16.03 15.21
CA CYS A 42 -8.92 -16.67 15.26
C CYS A 42 -8.82 -18.16 15.56
N PHE A 43 -7.90 -18.85 14.89
CA PHE A 43 -7.68 -20.28 15.12
C PHE A 43 -7.17 -20.57 16.54
N GLY A 44 -6.21 -19.78 17.03
CA GLY A 44 -5.66 -19.91 18.38
C GLY A 44 -6.71 -19.66 19.47
N ILE A 45 -7.52 -18.62 19.32
CA ILE A 45 -8.59 -18.30 20.27
C ILE A 45 -9.69 -19.36 20.22
N GLY A 46 -10.08 -19.83 19.03
CA GLY A 46 -11.08 -20.89 18.89
C GLY A 46 -10.65 -22.21 19.53
N LYS A 47 -9.34 -22.52 19.53
CA LYS A 47 -8.77 -23.67 20.25
C LYS A 47 -8.75 -23.46 21.77
N ALA A 48 -8.46 -22.25 22.24
CA ALA A 48 -8.36 -21.93 23.66
C ALA A 48 -9.74 -21.76 24.34
N PHE A 49 -10.73 -21.26 23.61
CA PHE A 49 -12.08 -20.96 24.12
C PHE A 49 -13.16 -21.53 23.17
N PRO A 50 -13.48 -22.83 23.25
CA PRO A 50 -14.43 -23.48 22.36
C PRO A 50 -15.87 -22.96 22.49
N SER A 51 -16.20 -22.29 23.60
CA SER A 51 -17.51 -21.69 23.83
C SER A 51 -17.68 -20.31 23.18
N PHE A 52 -16.61 -19.73 22.62
CA PHE A 52 -16.64 -18.40 22.03
C PHE A 52 -16.98 -18.48 20.53
N PRO A 53 -18.11 -17.90 20.07
CA PRO A 53 -18.54 -18.01 18.68
C PRO A 53 -17.72 -17.09 17.75
N ILE A 54 -16.47 -17.47 17.46
CA ILE A 54 -15.64 -16.81 16.46
C ILE A 54 -16.01 -17.32 15.07
N ASN A 55 -16.45 -16.41 14.20
CA ASN A 55 -16.79 -16.71 12.82
C ASN A 55 -15.91 -15.89 11.88
N PHE A 56 -15.06 -16.57 11.10
CA PHE A 56 -14.24 -15.95 10.08
C PHE A 56 -15.06 -15.81 8.79
N SER A 57 -15.63 -14.63 8.56
CA SER A 57 -16.50 -14.39 7.41
C SER A 57 -15.70 -13.95 6.18
N PHE A 58 -15.93 -14.61 5.05
CA PHE A 58 -15.31 -14.26 3.76
C PHE A 58 -15.64 -12.82 3.33
N ASN A 59 -16.82 -12.31 3.70
CA ASN A 59 -17.21 -10.92 3.40
C ASN A 59 -16.30 -9.90 4.09
N LEU A 60 -15.87 -10.17 5.33
CA LEU A 60 -14.94 -9.29 6.06
C LEU A 60 -13.54 -9.33 5.46
N VAL A 61 -13.10 -10.50 4.99
CA VAL A 61 -11.83 -10.64 4.25
C VAL A 61 -11.84 -9.76 3.00
N VAL A 62 -12.87 -9.88 2.17
CA VAL A 62 -13.00 -9.06 0.95
C VAL A 62 -13.08 -7.58 1.26
N ALA A 63 -13.90 -7.19 2.25
CA ALA A 63 -14.00 -5.79 2.68
C ALA A 63 -12.66 -5.23 3.15
N SER A 64 -11.91 -5.98 3.96
CA SER A 64 -10.59 -5.56 4.45
C SER A 64 -9.56 -5.41 3.33
N MET A 65 -9.59 -6.28 2.31
CA MET A 65 -8.73 -6.17 1.13
C MET A 65 -9.05 -4.92 0.31
N ILE A 66 -10.33 -4.62 0.09
CA ILE A 66 -10.76 -3.40 -0.61
C ILE A 66 -10.26 -2.17 0.15
N VAL A 67 -10.45 -2.13 1.48
CA VAL A 67 -10.00 -1.02 2.32
C VAL A 67 -8.47 -0.86 2.27
N SER A 68 -7.71 -1.97 2.28
CA SER A 68 -6.24 -1.92 2.18
C SER A 68 -5.76 -1.32 0.85
N VAL A 69 -6.37 -1.75 -0.27
CA VAL A 69 -6.06 -1.20 -1.61
C VAL A 69 -6.40 0.29 -1.69
N LEU A 70 -7.60 0.68 -1.21
CA LEU A 70 -8.00 2.09 -1.18
C LEU A 70 -7.02 2.92 -0.35
N THR A 71 -6.63 2.43 0.83
CA THR A 71 -5.67 3.11 1.71
C THR A 71 -4.32 3.31 1.01
N GLY A 72 -3.80 2.29 0.31
CA GLY A 72 -2.56 2.39 -0.46
C GLY A 72 -2.64 3.35 -1.65
N LEU A 73 -3.81 3.42 -2.30
CA LEU A 73 -4.06 4.37 -3.37
C LEU A 73 -4.10 5.81 -2.84
N PHE A 74 -4.86 6.07 -1.77
CA PHE A 74 -4.98 7.40 -1.17
C PHE A 74 -3.65 7.89 -0.57
N SER A 75 -2.96 7.01 0.16
CA SER A 75 -1.68 7.32 0.78
C SER A 75 -0.58 7.54 -0.26
N GLY A 76 -0.56 6.75 -1.35
CA GLY A 76 0.42 6.88 -2.42
C GLY A 76 0.15 8.02 -3.41
N PHE A 77 -1.11 8.40 -3.62
CA PHE A 77 -1.47 9.36 -4.66
C PHE A 77 -0.95 10.77 -4.38
N ALA A 78 -1.16 11.30 -3.16
CA ALA A 78 -0.68 12.64 -2.78
C ALA A 78 0.85 12.82 -2.91
N PRO A 79 1.70 11.92 -2.36
CA PRO A 79 3.15 12.03 -2.54
C PRO A 79 3.58 11.77 -3.99
N ALA A 80 2.97 10.81 -4.69
CA ALA A 80 3.28 10.53 -6.11
C ALA A 80 2.98 11.75 -7.00
N TRP A 81 1.88 12.45 -6.72
CA TRP A 81 1.52 13.67 -7.42
C TRP A 81 2.56 14.77 -7.22
N THR A 82 2.95 15.03 -5.97
CA THR A 82 3.96 16.01 -5.61
C THR A 82 5.31 15.67 -6.26
N ALA A 83 5.76 14.40 -6.19
CA ALA A 83 6.99 13.94 -6.83
C ALA A 83 6.97 14.08 -8.36
N SER A 84 5.81 13.83 -9.00
CA SER A 84 5.65 13.97 -10.44
C SER A 84 5.75 15.43 -10.93
N ARG A 85 5.47 16.41 -10.07
CA ARG A 85 5.53 17.85 -10.39
C ARG A 85 6.82 18.56 -9.99
N LEU A 86 7.67 17.93 -9.19
CA LEU A 86 8.95 18.51 -8.77
C LEU A 86 9.83 18.91 -9.97
N ASP A 87 10.36 20.13 -10.00
CA ASP A 87 11.25 20.56 -11.08
C ASP A 87 12.63 19.88 -10.96
N PRO A 88 13.18 19.35 -12.06
CA PRO A 88 14.44 18.60 -12.03
C PRO A 88 15.62 19.47 -11.62
N VAL A 89 15.61 20.76 -11.99
CA VAL A 89 16.64 21.74 -11.60
C VAL A 89 16.68 21.93 -10.09
N THR A 90 15.52 22.00 -9.45
CA THR A 90 15.41 22.11 -7.99
C THR A 90 15.82 20.81 -7.33
N ALA A 91 15.41 19.66 -7.88
CA ALA A 91 15.72 18.35 -7.33
C ALA A 91 17.22 18.03 -7.33
N LEU A 92 17.96 18.41 -8.39
CA LEU A 92 19.42 18.20 -8.50
C LEU A 92 20.25 19.17 -7.67
N ARG A 93 19.66 20.28 -7.21
CA ARG A 93 20.36 21.30 -6.42
C ARG A 93 20.38 20.99 -4.91
N TYR A 94 19.51 20.07 -4.48
CA TYR A 94 19.42 19.55 -3.11
C TYR A 94 19.97 18.11 -2.99
N GLU A 95 20.40 17.50 -4.10
CA GLU A 95 21.22 16.27 -4.11
C GLU A 95 22.71 16.63 -4.08
#